data_AF-A0A838I4G0-F1
#
_entry.id   AF-A0A838I4G0-F1
#
_cell.length_a   1.000
_cell.length_b   1.000
_cell.length_c   1.000
_cell.angle_alpha   90.00
_cell.angle_beta   90.00
_cell.angle_gamma   90.00
#
_symmetry.space_group_name_H-M   'P 1'
#
loop_
_entity.id
_entity.type
_entity.pdbx_description
1 polymer ?
#
loop_
_entity_poly.entity_id
_entity_poly.type
_entity_poly.pdbx_seq_one_letter_code
_entity_poly.pdbx_strand_id
1 'polypeptide(L)'
;MRTTLTLDDDVAAHLDRIRERRGGRLKDIVNEALRQGLLVLESGEPTDDDPYRVSPLPLGTPRLDVFDDIGEILAYAEGEGFP
;
A
#
# COMPACT_ATOMS: atom_id res chain seq x y z
N MET A 1 26.79 -1.82 23.28
CA MET A 1 27.81 -1.03 22.57
C MET A 1 27.34 0.41 22.45
N ARG A 2 28.25 1.41 22.44
CA ARG A 2 27.91 2.81 22.13
C ARG A 2 28.36 3.12 20.71
N THR A 3 27.42 3.54 19.88
CA THR A 3 27.61 3.81 18.46
C THR A 3 26.87 5.11 18.12
N THR A 4 27.40 5.87 17.17
CA THR A 4 26.71 7.02 16.58
C THR A 4 26.24 6.61 15.19
N LEU A 5 24.95 6.81 14.90
CA LEU A 5 24.33 6.51 13.63
C LEU A 5 23.67 7.77 13.10
N THR A 6 23.98 8.16 11.88
CA THR A 6 23.24 9.20 11.15
C THR A 6 21.97 8.58 10.58
N LEU A 7 20.83 9.24 10.77
CA LEU A 7 19.53 8.79 10.28
C LEU A 7 19.00 9.82 9.29
N ASP A 8 18.32 9.34 8.25
CA ASP A 8 17.56 10.21 7.36
C ASP A 8 16.35 10.82 8.11
N ASP A 9 15.91 12.00 7.64
CA ASP A 9 14.88 12.79 8.32
C ASP A 9 13.54 12.04 8.47
N ASP A 10 13.19 11.23 7.47
CA ASP A 10 11.98 10.42 7.46
C ASP A 10 12.04 9.27 8.47
N VAL A 11 13.20 8.61 8.59
CA VAL A 11 13.46 7.55 9.57
C VAL A 11 13.42 8.12 10.99
N ALA A 12 14.07 9.27 11.21
CA ALA A 12 14.04 9.95 12.51
C ALA A 12 12.61 10.33 12.92
N ALA A 13 11.84 10.92 12.00
CA ALA A 13 10.44 11.28 12.24
C ALA A 13 9.57 10.03 12.52
N HIS A 14 9.84 8.91 11.86
CA HIS A 14 9.10 7.67 12.08
C HIS A 14 9.38 7.08 13.47
N LEU A 15 10.64 7.07 13.91
CA LEU A 15 11.03 6.62 15.24
C LEU A 15 10.40 7.47 16.34
N ASP A 16 10.33 8.79 16.15
CA ASP A 16 9.69 9.70 17.11
C ASP A 16 8.17 9.46 17.21
N ARG A 17 7.48 9.23 16.09
CA ARG A 17 6.06 8.83 16.11
C ARG A 17 5.81 7.50 16.82
N ILE A 18 6.73 6.54 16.69
CA ILE A 18 6.63 5.27 17.45
C ILE A 18 6.85 5.54 18.94
N ARG A 19 7.80 6.41 19.28
CA ARG A 19 8.11 6.79 20.65
C ARG A 19 6.93 7.44 21.35
N GLU A 20 6.28 8.40 20.70
CA GLU A 20 5.10 9.08 21.21
C GLU A 20 3.94 8.10 21.45
N ARG A 21 3.70 7.17 20.51
CA ARG A 21 2.61 6.20 20.63
C ARG A 21 2.83 5.14 21.71
N ARG A 22 4.07 4.69 21.91
CA ARG A 22 4.40 3.56 22.81
C ARG A 22 4.94 3.99 24.18
N GLY A 23 5.36 5.24 24.34
CA GLY A 23 5.91 5.76 25.60
C GLY A 23 7.28 5.18 26.00
N GLY A 24 8.13 4.82 25.03
CA GLY A 24 9.43 4.15 25.25
C GLY A 24 10.66 5.07 25.17
N ARG A 25 11.84 4.56 25.58
CA ARG A 25 13.11 5.26 25.34
C ARG A 25 13.54 5.09 23.88
N LEU A 26 14.14 6.14 23.30
CA LEU A 26 14.64 6.12 21.92
C LEU A 26 15.55 4.91 21.65
N LYS A 27 16.45 4.60 22.57
CA LYS A 27 17.35 3.44 22.48
C LYS A 27 16.59 2.12 22.30
N ASP A 28 15.54 1.90 23.08
CA ASP A 28 14.83 0.62 23.08
C ASP A 28 14.06 0.44 21.77
N ILE A 29 13.43 1.53 21.29
CA ILE A 29 12.72 1.56 20.01
C ILE A 29 13.67 1.34 18.84
N VAL A 30 14.82 2.03 18.83
CA VAL A 30 15.83 1.89 17.77
C VAL A 30 16.37 0.47 17.73
N ASN A 31 16.73 -0.12 18.88
CA ASN A 31 17.24 -1.50 18.90
C ASN A 31 16.17 -2.51 18.47
N GLU A 32 14.91 -2.33 18.87
CA GLU A 32 13.84 -3.21 18.42
C GLU A 32 13.62 -3.11 16.90
N ALA A 33 13.53 -1.88 16.37
CA ALA A 33 13.38 -1.66 14.94
C ALA A 33 14.56 -2.26 14.14
N LEU A 34 15.80 -2.08 14.62
CA LEU A 34 16.97 -2.66 13.97
C LEU A 34 16.98 -4.19 14.00
N ARG A 35 16.56 -4.83 15.11
CA ARG A 35 16.46 -6.30 15.17
C ARG A 35 15.47 -6.83 14.15
N GLN A 36 14.27 -6.27 14.12
CA GLN A 36 13.24 -6.68 13.16
C GLN A 36 13.69 -6.43 11.71
N GLY A 37 14.28 -5.27 11.44
CA GLY A 37 14.79 -4.93 10.12
C GLY A 37 15.95 -5.83 9.66
N LEU A 38 16.89 -6.13 10.55
CA LEU A 38 18.01 -7.03 10.22
C LEU A 38 17.55 -8.46 9.94
N LEU A 39 16.56 -8.97 10.69
CA LEU A 39 15.97 -10.29 10.40
C LEU A 39 15.38 -10.36 8.99
N VAL A 40 14.64 -9.31 8.59
CA VAL A 40 14.08 -9.22 7.22
C VAL A 40 15.20 -9.13 6.19
N LEU A 41 16.21 -8.28 6.41
CA LEU A 41 17.34 -8.14 5.49
C LEU A 41 18.16 -9.44 5.35
N GLU A 42 18.32 -10.21 6.43
CA GLU A 42 19.07 -11.47 6.45
C GLU A 42 18.29 -12.62 5.82
N SER A 43 16.96 -12.66 5.99
CA SER A 43 16.12 -13.72 5.41
C SER A 43 16.24 -13.79 3.88
N GLY A 44 16.54 -12.66 3.22
CA GLY A 44 16.63 -12.59 1.76
C GLY A 44 15.32 -12.94 1.07
N GLU A 45 14.24 -13.14 1.82
CA GLU A 45 12.90 -13.28 1.30
C GLU A 45 12.60 -11.96 0.59
N PRO A 46 12.21 -12.00 -0.69
CA PRO A 46 11.62 -10.81 -1.28
C PRO A 46 10.51 -10.40 -0.32
N THR A 47 10.53 -9.16 0.18
CA THR A 47 9.30 -8.54 0.65
C THR A 47 8.36 -8.75 -0.51
N ASP A 48 7.44 -9.70 -0.36
CA ASP A 48 6.47 -10.06 -1.38
C ASP A 48 5.65 -8.79 -1.63
N ASP A 49 6.15 -7.93 -2.53
CA ASP A 49 5.36 -7.05 -3.37
C ASP A 49 4.62 -7.98 -4.34
N ASP A 50 3.85 -8.90 -3.76
CA ASP A 50 2.96 -9.78 -4.47
C ASP A 50 2.07 -8.81 -5.27
N PRO A 51 2.16 -8.82 -6.61
CA PRO A 51 1.58 -7.76 -7.41
C PRO A 51 0.11 -7.63 -7.05
N TYR A 52 -0.35 -6.40 -6.82
CA TYR A 52 -1.72 -6.14 -6.39
C TYR A 52 -2.72 -6.90 -7.28
N ARG A 53 -3.37 -7.93 -6.71
CA ARG A 53 -4.32 -8.78 -7.43
C ARG A 53 -5.73 -8.25 -7.22
N VAL A 54 -6.34 -7.75 -8.29
CA VAL A 54 -7.77 -7.41 -8.28
C VAL A 54 -8.57 -8.72 -8.30
N SER A 55 -9.53 -8.86 -7.39
CA SER A 55 -10.56 -9.90 -7.48
C SER A 55 -11.75 -9.33 -8.27
N PRO A 56 -11.93 -9.69 -9.56
CA PRO A 56 -13.02 -9.16 -10.36
C PRO A 56 -14.37 -9.64 -9.81
N LEU A 57 -15.35 -8.74 -9.77
CA LEU A 57 -16.74 -9.13 -9.49
C LEU A 57 -17.39 -9.67 -10.78
N PRO A 58 -18.16 -10.78 -10.71
CA PRO A 58 -18.94 -11.25 -11.84
C PRO A 58 -20.15 -10.33 -12.06
N LEU A 59 -20.02 -9.37 -12.98
CA LEU A 59 -21.10 -8.42 -13.32
C LEU A 59 -22.12 -9.00 -14.33
N GLY A 60 -21.92 -10.24 -14.78
CA GLY A 60 -22.79 -10.91 -15.75
C GLY A 60 -22.51 -10.49 -17.19
N THR A 61 -23.44 -10.83 -18.09
CA THR A 61 -23.35 -10.46 -19.50
C THR A 61 -23.69 -8.98 -19.68
N PRO A 62 -22.85 -8.22 -20.39
CA PRO A 62 -23.14 -6.82 -20.64
C PRO A 62 -24.39 -6.64 -21.50
N ARG A 63 -25.07 -5.51 -21.30
CA ARG A 63 -26.29 -5.16 -22.06
C ARG A 63 -26.00 -4.43 -23.37
N LEU A 64 -24.76 -3.99 -23.53
CA LEU A 64 -24.23 -3.25 -24.67
C LEU A 64 -22.92 -3.89 -25.11
N ASP A 65 -22.67 -3.86 -26.42
CA ASP A 65 -21.41 -4.34 -27.01
C ASP A 65 -20.33 -3.24 -27.05
N VAL A 66 -20.71 -1.98 -26.76
CA VAL A 66 -19.85 -0.79 -26.78
C VAL A 66 -19.49 -0.36 -25.36
N PHE A 67 -18.19 -0.25 -25.09
CA PHE A 67 -17.65 0.15 -23.77
C PHE A 67 -16.69 1.34 -23.84
N ASP A 68 -16.27 1.73 -25.05
CA ASP A 68 -15.32 2.81 -25.31
C ASP A 68 -16.01 4.12 -25.69
N ASP A 69 -17.31 4.11 -25.98
CA ASP A 69 -18.12 5.31 -26.17
C ASP A 69 -19.03 5.58 -24.96
N ILE A 70 -18.61 6.52 -24.12
CA ILE A 70 -19.39 6.93 -22.93
C ILE A 70 -20.72 7.58 -23.34
N GLY A 71 -20.77 8.29 -24.47
CA GLY A 71 -21.98 8.95 -24.94
C GLY A 71 -23.08 7.95 -25.29
N GLU A 72 -22.73 6.89 -26.02
CA GLU A 72 -23.65 5.80 -26.37
C GLU A 72 -24.18 5.07 -25.13
N ILE A 73 -23.29 4.79 -24.17
CA ILE A 73 -23.67 4.13 -22.91
C ILE A 73 -24.67 4.98 -22.11
N LEU A 74 -24.44 6.30 -22.04
CA LEU A 74 -25.33 7.22 -21.34
C LEU A 74 -26.69 7.32 -22.03
N ALA A 75 -26.72 7.47 -23.36
CA ALA A 75 -27.96 7.53 -24.13
C ALA A 75 -28.82 6.26 -23.92
N TYR A 76 -28.19 5.06 -23.96
CA TYR A 76 -28.87 3.81 -23.64
C TYR A 76 -29.43 3.79 -22.21
N ALA A 77 -28.64 4.24 -21.22
CA ALA A 77 -29.07 4.27 -19.82
C ALA A 77 -30.23 5.25 -19.58
N GLU A 78 -30.28 6.33 -20.34
CA GLU A 78 -31.32 7.38 -20.28
C GLU A 78 -32.59 7.01 -21.06
N GLY A 79 -32.58 5.88 -21.79
CA GLY A 79 -33.71 5.43 -22.60
C GLY A 79 -33.86 6.23 -23.89
N GLU A 80 -32.82 6.95 -24.30
CA GLU A 80 -32.70 7.61 -25.58
C GLU A 80 -32.34 6.55 -26.62
N GLY A 81 -33.35 5.79 -27.05
CA GLY A 81 -33.16 4.61 -27.88
C GLY A 81 -32.38 4.89 -29.17
N PHE A 82 -31.39 4.04 -29.45
CA PHE A 82 -30.76 3.89 -30.76
C PHE A 82 -31.00 2.45 -31.26
N PRO A 83 -31.08 2.24 -32.60
CA PRO A 83 -31.47 0.98 -33.23
C PRO A 83 -30.49 -0.17 -33.01
#